data_AF-D5EMN9-F1
#
_entry.id   AF-D5EMN9-F1
#
_cell.length_a   1.000
_cell.length_b   1.000
_cell.length_c   1.000
_cell.angle_alpha   90.00
_cell.angle_beta   90.00
_cell.angle_gamma   90.00
#
_symmetry.space_group_name_H-M   'P 1'
#
loop_
_entity.id
_entity.type
_entity.pdbx_description
1 polymer ?
#
loop_
_entity_poly.entity_id
_entity_poly.type
_entity_poly.pdbx_seq_one_letter_code
_entity_poly.pdbx_strand_id
1 'polypeptide(L)'
;MKLKLLSLLFVTVFPLYAGLTEEDAIYMPFKAELVRDYQPDGTDVILTAGKQFIVVRPDGDGVWADFSRRGAYVLPLDVTNLPLLIEQRKHAFGAQLPPSRQLFFFTNRVTKAGDWEVMLGSEQYAQFDRWILLYGNASSRDTVRAVELASQFMDALSIAERKRTALVYMDTAGDNRKVLEMAKSSQPSIMSMPWYLSKGYAKTFKHLNDTSELPALIELSRSGAVLRADYGLVAVEKAFSADSQ
;
A
#
# COMPACT_ATOMS: atom_id res chain seq x y z
N MET A 1 -51.63 1.75 31.80
CA MET A 1 -50.33 1.53 32.47
C MET A 1 -49.30 1.22 31.38
N LYS A 2 -48.45 2.18 31.00
CA LYS A 2 -47.48 2.04 29.88
C LYS A 2 -46.17 1.49 30.45
N LEU A 3 -45.82 0.25 30.13
CA LEU A 3 -44.50 -0.31 30.42
C LEU A 3 -43.48 0.34 29.48
N LYS A 4 -42.57 1.15 30.01
CA LYS A 4 -41.39 1.63 29.30
C LYS A 4 -40.43 0.45 29.12
N LEU A 5 -40.20 0.08 27.87
CA LEU A 5 -39.12 -0.82 27.48
C LEU A 5 -37.80 -0.06 27.72
N LEU A 6 -37.07 -0.42 28.78
CA LEU A 6 -35.69 0.00 28.95
C LEU A 6 -34.86 -0.77 27.91
N SER A 7 -34.48 -0.11 26.84
CA SER A 7 -33.45 -0.59 25.94
C SER A 7 -32.12 -0.61 26.69
N LEU A 8 -31.74 -1.75 27.25
CA LEU A 8 -30.37 -2.00 27.68
C LEU A 8 -29.47 -1.87 26.44
N LEU A 9 -28.62 -0.83 26.42
CA LEU A 9 -27.45 -0.82 25.56
C LEU A 9 -26.61 -2.05 25.94
N PHE A 10 -26.53 -3.02 25.04
CA PHE A 10 -25.45 -4.00 25.07
C PHE A 10 -24.15 -3.23 24.84
N VAL A 11 -23.43 -2.95 25.92
CA VAL A 11 -21.99 -2.69 25.83
C VAL A 11 -21.38 -4.05 25.49
N THR A 12 -21.23 -4.33 24.20
CA THR A 12 -20.35 -5.40 23.75
C THR A 12 -18.95 -5.01 24.19
N VAL A 13 -18.52 -5.60 25.30
CA VAL A 13 -17.12 -5.63 25.70
C VAL A 13 -16.43 -6.41 24.58
N PHE A 14 -15.83 -5.68 23.64
CA PHE A 14 -14.96 -6.29 22.66
C PHE A 14 -13.79 -6.91 23.43
N PRO A 15 -13.40 -8.17 23.12
CA PRO A 15 -12.20 -8.74 23.71
C PRO A 15 -11.03 -7.79 23.43
N LEU A 16 -10.09 -7.70 24.38
CA LEU A 16 -8.76 -7.15 24.09
C LEU A 16 -8.29 -7.81 22.81
N TYR A 17 -8.28 -7.08 21.70
CA TYR A 17 -7.79 -7.59 20.44
C TYR A 17 -6.30 -7.86 20.65
N ALA A 18 -5.93 -9.14 20.70
CA ALA A 18 -4.60 -9.54 20.28
C ALA A 18 -4.39 -8.93 18.87
N GLY A 19 -3.19 -8.43 18.59
CA GLY A 19 -2.88 -7.64 17.39
C GLY A 19 -3.44 -8.22 16.09
N LEU A 20 -3.55 -7.36 15.07
CA LEU A 20 -4.12 -7.73 13.78
C LEU A 20 -3.38 -8.95 13.18
N THR A 21 -4.09 -10.05 12.93
CA THR A 21 -3.51 -11.16 12.17
C THR A 21 -3.45 -10.82 10.68
N GLU A 22 -2.60 -11.49 9.91
CA GLU A 22 -2.56 -11.26 8.45
C GLU A 22 -3.89 -11.68 7.78
N GLU A 23 -4.58 -12.69 8.33
CA GLU A 23 -5.90 -13.09 7.87
C GLU A 23 -6.93 -11.95 8.07
N ASP A 24 -6.92 -11.30 9.24
CA ASP A 24 -7.76 -10.12 9.51
C ASP A 24 -7.39 -8.94 8.60
N ALA A 25 -6.09 -8.73 8.38
CA ALA A 25 -5.56 -7.59 7.64
C ALA A 25 -6.04 -7.56 6.19
N ILE A 26 -6.28 -8.72 5.58
CA ILE A 26 -6.87 -8.81 4.23
C ILE A 26 -8.25 -8.14 4.19
N TYR A 27 -9.04 -8.24 5.26
CA TYR A 27 -10.39 -7.70 5.34
C TYR A 27 -10.47 -6.25 5.84
N MET A 28 -9.36 -5.57 6.12
CA MET A 28 -9.44 -4.17 6.53
C MET A 28 -10.12 -3.29 5.45
N PRO A 29 -11.01 -2.37 5.85
CA PRO A 29 -11.63 -1.43 4.92
C PRO A 29 -10.62 -0.40 4.40
N PHE A 30 -10.96 0.31 3.32
CA PHE A 30 -10.16 1.45 2.84
C PHE A 30 -10.32 2.71 3.73
N LYS A 31 -11.47 2.86 4.39
CA LYS A 31 -11.78 3.95 5.31
C LYS A 31 -12.29 3.39 6.63
N ALA A 32 -11.93 4.06 7.72
CA ALA A 32 -12.39 3.79 9.06
C ALA A 32 -12.49 5.11 9.85
N GLU A 33 -12.90 5.04 11.10
CA GLU A 33 -13.01 6.21 11.98
C GLU A 33 -12.45 5.93 13.38
N LEU A 34 -12.07 7.01 14.07
CA LEU A 34 -11.70 6.98 15.48
C LEU A 34 -12.94 6.83 16.35
N VAL A 35 -12.90 5.95 17.34
CA VAL A 35 -14.00 5.76 18.32
C VAL A 35 -13.84 6.61 19.57
N ARG A 36 -12.65 7.17 19.79
CA ARG A 36 -12.32 8.09 20.88
C ARG A 36 -11.25 9.08 20.44
N ASP A 37 -11.08 10.16 21.20
CA ASP A 37 -9.98 11.09 20.97
C ASP A 37 -8.64 10.38 21.14
N TYR A 38 -7.66 10.74 20.29
CA TYR A 38 -6.33 10.15 20.29
C TYR A 38 -5.27 11.19 19.94
N GLN A 39 -4.15 11.16 20.65
CA GLN A 39 -2.97 11.97 20.36
C GLN A 39 -1.86 11.02 19.91
N PRO A 40 -1.44 11.06 18.63
CA PRO A 40 -0.33 10.24 18.15
C PRO A 40 0.97 10.58 18.88
N ASP A 41 1.75 9.54 19.18
CA ASP A 41 3.04 9.66 19.85
C ASP A 41 3.97 10.64 19.15
N GLY A 42 4.65 11.46 19.96
CA GLY A 42 5.61 12.46 19.47
C GLY A 42 4.97 13.66 18.74
N THR A 43 3.66 13.86 18.89
CA THR A 43 2.96 15.01 18.28
C THR A 43 2.02 15.70 19.26
N ASP A 44 1.79 17.00 19.05
CA ASP A 44 0.78 17.79 19.78
C ASP A 44 -0.61 17.77 19.10
N VAL A 45 -0.79 16.89 18.10
CA VAL A 45 -2.00 16.85 17.30
C VAL A 45 -3.05 15.97 17.97
N ILE A 46 -4.17 16.57 18.39
CA ILE A 46 -5.33 15.81 18.87
C ILE A 46 -6.23 15.46 17.69
N LEU A 47 -6.45 14.16 17.50
CA LEU A 47 -7.41 13.60 16.55
C LEU A 47 -8.71 13.27 17.30
N THR A 48 -9.80 13.91 16.91
CA THR A 48 -11.08 13.80 17.62
C THR A 48 -11.84 12.52 17.26
N ALA A 49 -12.64 11.99 18.19
CA ALA A 49 -13.58 10.92 17.94
C ALA A 49 -14.50 11.20 16.74
N GLY A 50 -14.93 10.15 16.04
CA GLY A 50 -15.73 10.22 14.80
C GLY A 50 -14.95 10.70 13.58
N LYS A 51 -13.65 11.03 13.72
CA LYS A 51 -12.85 11.47 12.58
C LYS A 51 -12.49 10.30 11.68
N GLN A 52 -12.81 10.44 10.40
CA GLN A 52 -12.48 9.47 9.37
C GLN A 52 -11.02 9.56 8.93
N PHE A 53 -10.46 8.41 8.58
CA PHE A 53 -9.12 8.26 8.01
C PHE A 53 -9.08 7.21 6.90
N ILE A 54 -8.02 7.26 6.09
CA ILE A 54 -7.71 6.24 5.10
C ILE A 54 -6.80 5.20 5.76
N VAL A 55 -7.18 3.94 5.65
CA VAL A 55 -6.38 2.80 6.09
C VAL A 55 -5.33 2.52 5.01
N VAL A 56 -4.07 2.78 5.30
CA VAL A 56 -2.99 2.61 4.32
C VAL A 56 -2.49 1.18 4.30
N ARG A 57 -2.04 0.67 5.46
CA ARG A 57 -1.54 -0.71 5.62
C ARG A 57 -1.55 -1.14 7.08
N PRO A 58 -1.51 -2.45 7.38
CA PRO A 58 -1.23 -2.90 8.74
C PRO A 58 0.18 -2.49 9.16
N ASP A 59 0.38 -2.22 10.45
CA ASP A 59 1.68 -1.84 11.01
C ASP A 59 1.78 -2.29 12.47
N GLY A 60 2.50 -3.40 12.70
CA GLY A 60 2.59 -4.04 14.02
C GLY A 60 1.21 -4.40 14.58
N ASP A 61 0.95 -3.99 15.83
CA ASP A 61 -0.34 -4.18 16.51
C ASP A 61 -1.40 -3.13 16.13
N GLY A 62 -1.12 -2.30 15.13
CA GLY A 62 -1.95 -1.18 14.72
C GLY A 62 -2.08 -1.04 13.20
N VAL A 63 -2.38 0.17 12.78
CA VAL A 63 -2.61 0.53 11.38
C VAL A 63 -1.88 1.81 11.03
N TRP A 64 -1.22 1.85 9.89
CA TRP A 64 -0.77 3.10 9.29
C TRP A 64 -1.97 3.79 8.64
N ALA A 65 -2.35 4.95 9.16
CA ALA A 65 -3.56 5.68 8.78
C ALA A 65 -3.22 7.09 8.28
N ASP A 66 -3.82 7.51 7.17
CA ASP A 66 -3.69 8.86 6.62
C ASP A 66 -4.94 9.70 6.93
N PHE A 67 -4.73 10.81 7.66
CA PHE A 67 -5.73 11.83 7.89
C PHE A 67 -5.46 13.00 6.95
N SER A 68 -6.35 13.18 5.98
CA SER A 68 -6.27 14.29 5.03
C SER A 68 -5.98 15.62 5.73
N ARG A 69 -4.89 16.28 5.29
CA ARG A 69 -4.38 17.57 5.81
C ARG A 69 -3.86 17.58 7.25
N ARG A 70 -3.92 16.45 7.97
CA ARG A 70 -3.34 16.32 9.32
C ARG A 70 -2.12 15.42 9.34
N GLY A 71 -1.89 14.63 8.30
CA GLY A 71 -0.74 13.74 8.19
C GLY A 71 -1.13 12.30 8.47
N ALA A 72 -0.13 11.43 8.47
CA ALA A 72 -0.31 10.01 8.63
C ALA A 72 0.41 9.50 9.89
N TYR A 73 -0.22 8.55 10.58
CA TYR A 73 0.15 8.09 11.91
C TYR A 73 -0.10 6.59 12.05
N VAL A 74 0.65 5.94 12.95
CA VAL A 74 0.28 4.60 13.43
C VAL A 74 -0.81 4.78 14.48
N LEU A 75 -1.95 4.11 14.29
CA LEU A 75 -3.05 4.07 15.25
C LEU A 75 -3.14 2.67 15.88
N PRO A 76 -3.21 2.58 17.22
CA PRO A 76 -3.64 1.35 17.89
C PRO A 76 -5.05 0.94 17.42
N LEU A 77 -5.34 -0.35 17.36
CA LEU A 77 -6.67 -0.79 16.91
C LEU A 77 -7.79 -0.37 17.85
N ASP A 78 -7.51 -0.30 19.16
CA ASP A 78 -8.49 0.00 20.22
C ASP A 78 -9.01 1.46 20.21
N VAL A 79 -8.37 2.36 19.45
CA VAL A 79 -8.86 3.73 19.20
C VAL A 79 -9.69 3.84 17.92
N THR A 80 -9.89 2.74 17.19
CA THR A 80 -10.57 2.72 15.88
C THR A 80 -11.78 1.81 15.86
N ASN A 81 -12.67 1.98 14.88
CA ASN A 81 -13.75 1.02 14.62
C ASN A 81 -13.33 -0.12 13.67
N LEU A 82 -12.03 -0.25 13.35
CA LEU A 82 -11.52 -1.28 12.43
C LEU A 82 -11.92 -2.70 12.80
N PRO A 83 -11.85 -3.13 14.08
CA PRO A 83 -12.16 -4.51 14.40
C PRO A 83 -13.60 -4.88 14.07
N LEU A 84 -14.55 -3.95 14.31
CA LEU A 84 -15.94 -4.11 13.90
C LEU A 84 -16.10 -4.19 12.38
N LEU A 85 -15.42 -3.30 11.63
CA LEU A 85 -15.50 -3.26 10.18
C LEU A 85 -14.87 -4.49 9.51
N ILE A 86 -13.81 -5.05 10.10
CA ILE A 86 -13.16 -6.29 9.65
C ILE A 86 -14.15 -7.45 9.78
N GLU A 87 -14.76 -7.64 10.95
CA GLU A 87 -15.74 -8.71 11.16
C GLU A 87 -16.94 -8.58 10.22
N GLN A 88 -17.47 -7.36 10.04
CA GLN A 88 -18.54 -7.11 9.07
C GLN A 88 -18.13 -7.48 7.64
N ARG A 89 -16.88 -7.20 7.25
CA ARG A 89 -16.39 -7.55 5.90
C ARG A 89 -16.14 -9.05 5.76
N LYS A 90 -15.61 -9.74 6.78
CA LYS A 90 -15.51 -11.21 6.77
C LYS A 90 -16.88 -11.85 6.52
N HIS A 91 -17.91 -11.38 7.22
CA HIS A 91 -19.28 -11.86 6.99
C HIS A 91 -19.81 -11.52 5.59
N ALA A 92 -19.53 -10.33 5.07
CA ALA A 92 -20.01 -9.90 3.76
C ALA A 92 -19.35 -10.65 2.59
N PHE A 93 -18.05 -10.94 2.70
CA PHE A 93 -17.29 -11.65 1.65
C PHE A 93 -17.37 -13.18 1.78
N GLY A 94 -17.63 -13.70 2.99
CA GLY A 94 -17.68 -15.14 3.24
C GLY A 94 -16.36 -15.81 2.84
N ALA A 95 -16.46 -16.85 1.99
CA ALA A 95 -15.29 -17.58 1.48
C ALA A 95 -14.51 -16.84 0.37
N GLN A 96 -15.03 -15.72 -0.16
CA GLN A 96 -14.34 -14.93 -1.16
C GLN A 96 -13.35 -13.97 -0.50
N LEU A 97 -12.23 -13.69 -1.17
CA LEU A 97 -11.28 -12.68 -0.68
C LEU A 97 -11.66 -11.29 -1.22
N PRO A 98 -11.61 -10.23 -0.38
CA PRO A 98 -11.75 -8.86 -0.87
C PRO A 98 -10.61 -8.52 -1.84
N PRO A 99 -10.78 -7.52 -2.73
CA PRO A 99 -9.69 -7.03 -3.57
C PRO A 99 -8.45 -6.61 -2.75
N SER A 100 -7.26 -6.68 -3.36
CA SER A 100 -6.03 -6.26 -2.69
C SER A 100 -6.07 -4.80 -2.24
N ARG A 101 -5.39 -4.47 -1.15
CA ARG A 101 -5.40 -3.10 -0.60
C ARG A 101 -4.81 -2.09 -1.58
N GLN A 102 -3.77 -2.52 -2.29
CA GLN A 102 -3.06 -1.75 -3.31
C GLN A 102 -4.02 -1.26 -4.39
N LEU A 103 -5.02 -2.08 -4.76
CA LEU A 103 -6.01 -1.70 -5.75
C LEU A 103 -6.61 -0.32 -5.46
N PHE A 104 -6.96 -0.02 -4.21
CA PHE A 104 -7.58 1.25 -3.84
C PHE A 104 -6.70 2.48 -4.09
N PHE A 105 -5.37 2.31 -4.06
CA PHE A 105 -4.41 3.39 -4.30
C PHE A 105 -3.99 3.49 -5.77
N PHE A 106 -3.97 2.36 -6.48
CA PHE A 106 -3.46 2.27 -7.85
C PHE A 106 -4.55 2.27 -8.94
N THR A 107 -5.83 2.14 -8.58
CA THR A 107 -6.96 2.07 -9.54
C THR A 107 -6.93 3.24 -10.52
N ASN A 108 -6.81 2.93 -11.82
CA ASN A 108 -6.76 3.86 -12.96
C ASN A 108 -5.60 4.88 -12.92
N ARG A 109 -4.57 4.65 -12.10
CA ARG A 109 -3.45 5.58 -11.95
C ARG A 109 -2.15 5.05 -12.50
N VAL A 110 -1.93 3.74 -12.57
CA VAL A 110 -0.68 3.16 -13.03
C VAL A 110 -0.67 3.01 -14.56
N THR A 111 0.48 3.30 -15.16
CA THR A 111 0.72 3.12 -16.58
C THR A 111 1.47 1.81 -16.84
N LYS A 112 1.00 1.02 -17.81
CA LYS A 112 1.75 -0.16 -18.29
C LYS A 112 2.86 0.28 -19.25
N ALA A 113 3.92 -0.52 -19.22
CA ALA A 113 5.20 -0.30 -19.89
C ALA A 113 5.18 -0.34 -21.42
N GLY A 114 6.07 0.48 -22.02
CA GLY A 114 6.05 0.96 -23.41
C GLY A 114 5.41 2.36 -23.50
N ASP A 115 5.98 3.30 -24.28
CA ASP A 115 5.62 4.73 -24.38
C ASP A 115 4.81 5.26 -23.17
N TRP A 116 5.43 5.10 -21.99
CA TRP A 116 4.94 4.87 -20.62
C TRP A 116 3.57 5.42 -20.16
N GLU A 117 2.52 5.28 -20.97
CA GLU A 117 1.15 5.70 -20.68
C GLU A 117 0.13 4.70 -21.28
N VAL A 118 -0.27 3.71 -20.48
CA VAL A 118 -1.54 3.00 -20.68
C VAL A 118 -2.20 2.83 -19.33
N MET A 119 -3.29 3.54 -19.08
CA MET A 119 -4.09 3.32 -17.87
C MET A 119 -4.66 1.91 -17.92
N LEU A 120 -4.30 1.08 -16.94
CA LEU A 120 -5.01 -0.18 -16.73
C LEU A 120 -6.42 0.12 -16.20
N GLY A 121 -7.40 -0.69 -16.62
CA GLY A 121 -8.75 -0.68 -16.06
C GLY A 121 -8.80 -1.39 -14.71
N SER A 122 -9.79 -1.06 -13.87
CA SER A 122 -9.99 -1.66 -12.54
C SER A 122 -10.01 -3.21 -12.53
N GLU A 123 -10.59 -3.83 -13.55
CA GLU A 123 -10.66 -5.29 -13.69
C GLU A 123 -9.29 -5.95 -13.87
N GLN A 124 -8.34 -5.26 -14.51
CA GLN A 124 -7.00 -5.78 -14.73
C GLN A 124 -6.21 -5.78 -13.42
N TYR A 125 -6.38 -4.76 -12.58
CA TYR A 125 -5.71 -4.70 -11.29
C TYR A 125 -6.21 -5.73 -10.28
N ALA A 126 -7.49 -6.13 -10.38
CA ALA A 126 -8.07 -7.14 -9.49
C ALA A 126 -7.40 -8.53 -9.63
N GLN A 127 -6.66 -8.75 -10.71
CA GLN A 127 -5.94 -10.00 -11.00
C GLN A 127 -4.59 -10.07 -10.27
N PHE A 128 -4.06 -8.94 -9.80
CA PHE A 128 -2.77 -8.89 -9.13
C PHE A 128 -2.87 -9.32 -7.66
N ASP A 129 -2.06 -10.29 -7.28
CA ASP A 129 -1.91 -10.74 -5.89
C ASP A 129 -0.49 -10.54 -5.35
N ARG A 130 0.51 -10.48 -6.23
CA ARG A 130 1.88 -10.09 -5.90
C ARG A 130 2.10 -8.63 -6.29
N TRP A 131 2.47 -7.80 -5.31
CA TRP A 131 2.69 -6.37 -5.51
C TRP A 131 4.11 -5.98 -5.12
N ILE A 132 4.85 -5.44 -6.08
CA ILE A 132 6.25 -5.03 -5.95
C ILE A 132 6.33 -3.55 -6.33
N LEU A 133 6.83 -2.72 -5.42
CA LEU A 133 7.01 -1.28 -5.63
C LEU A 133 8.50 -0.96 -5.69
N LEU A 134 8.94 -0.37 -6.80
CA LEU A 134 10.31 0.10 -6.98
C LEU A 134 10.34 1.63 -6.83
N TYR A 135 10.96 2.11 -5.76
CA TYR A 135 11.19 3.52 -5.52
C TYR A 135 12.57 3.93 -5.99
N GLY A 136 12.67 5.12 -6.57
CA GLY A 136 13.96 5.70 -6.92
C GLY A 136 13.84 7.11 -7.45
N ASN A 137 14.97 7.73 -7.74
CA ASN A 137 15.02 9.04 -8.39
C ASN A 137 15.41 8.82 -9.85
N ALA A 138 14.54 9.19 -10.80
CA ALA A 138 14.77 9.00 -12.23
C ALA A 138 16.05 9.66 -12.77
N SER A 139 16.65 10.60 -12.03
CA SER A 139 17.96 11.20 -12.37
C SER A 139 19.16 10.34 -11.98
N SER A 140 18.98 9.34 -11.10
CA SER A 140 20.06 8.48 -10.61
C SER A 140 20.33 7.32 -11.56
N ARG A 141 21.61 7.10 -11.87
CA ARG A 141 22.06 5.94 -12.66
C ARG A 141 21.67 4.62 -12.00
N ASP A 142 21.73 4.54 -10.68
CA ASP A 142 21.38 3.34 -9.93
C ASP A 142 19.88 3.04 -10.03
N THR A 143 19.04 4.08 -10.06
CA THR A 143 17.60 3.91 -10.29
C THR A 143 17.32 3.44 -11.71
N VAL A 144 17.98 4.02 -12.72
CA VAL A 144 17.84 3.55 -14.10
C VAL A 144 18.22 2.07 -14.21
N ARG A 145 19.34 1.67 -13.59
CA ARG A 145 19.77 0.28 -13.56
C ARG A 145 18.75 -0.64 -12.86
N ALA A 146 18.18 -0.22 -11.74
CA ALA A 146 17.14 -0.99 -11.06
C ALA A 146 15.85 -1.14 -11.89
N VAL A 147 15.47 -0.13 -12.67
CA VAL A 147 14.31 -0.21 -13.60
C VAL A 147 14.57 -1.21 -14.73
N GLU A 148 15.80 -1.25 -15.26
CA GLU A 148 16.20 -2.25 -16.25
C GLU A 148 16.14 -3.68 -15.66
N LEU A 149 16.69 -3.88 -14.45
CA LEU A 149 16.65 -5.16 -13.75
C LEU A 149 15.22 -5.61 -13.47
N ALA A 150 14.36 -4.69 -13.02
CA ALA A 150 12.95 -4.98 -12.79
C ALA A 150 12.22 -5.38 -14.08
N SER A 151 12.58 -4.77 -15.22
CA SER A 151 12.05 -5.15 -16.53
C SER A 151 12.51 -6.55 -16.93
N GLN A 152 13.80 -6.85 -16.78
CA GLN A 152 14.34 -8.19 -17.02
C GLN A 152 13.68 -9.25 -16.15
N PHE A 153 13.48 -8.96 -14.87
CA PHE A 153 12.75 -9.83 -13.94
C PHE A 153 11.33 -10.10 -14.42
N MET A 154 10.55 -9.05 -14.75
CA MET A 154 9.19 -9.22 -15.26
C MET A 154 9.15 -9.98 -16.58
N ASP A 155 10.17 -9.82 -17.43
CA ASP A 155 10.29 -10.52 -18.69
C ASP A 155 10.71 -11.99 -18.56
N ALA A 156 11.39 -12.35 -17.47
CA ALA A 156 11.73 -13.73 -17.14
C ALA A 156 10.55 -14.51 -16.53
N LEU A 157 9.59 -13.84 -15.90
CA LEU A 157 8.40 -14.50 -15.35
C LEU A 157 7.57 -15.20 -16.43
N SER A 158 6.98 -16.35 -16.06
CA SER A 158 6.01 -17.05 -16.91
C SER A 158 4.79 -16.16 -17.19
N ILE A 159 4.05 -16.46 -18.26
CA ILE A 159 2.84 -15.70 -18.62
C ILE A 159 1.82 -15.69 -17.45
N ALA A 160 1.72 -16.79 -16.70
CA ALA A 160 0.79 -16.90 -15.58
C ALA A 160 1.23 -16.00 -14.40
N GLU A 161 2.50 -16.01 -14.04
CA GLU A 161 3.06 -15.18 -12.96
C GLU A 161 3.01 -13.70 -13.32
N ARG A 162 3.38 -13.36 -14.56
CA ARG A 162 3.36 -11.97 -15.05
C ARG A 162 1.95 -11.36 -15.02
N LYS A 163 0.90 -12.16 -15.26
CA LYS A 163 -0.50 -11.72 -15.16
C LYS A 163 -0.97 -11.47 -13.72
N ARG A 164 -0.29 -12.06 -12.74
CA ARG A 164 -0.62 -11.96 -11.31
C ARG A 164 0.32 -11.04 -10.52
N THR A 165 1.41 -10.60 -11.15
CA THR A 165 2.43 -9.74 -10.54
C THR A 165 2.31 -8.30 -11.04
N ALA A 166 2.18 -7.37 -10.11
CA ALA A 166 2.33 -5.95 -10.37
C ALA A 166 3.70 -5.46 -9.90
N LEU A 167 4.55 -5.03 -10.83
CA LEU A 167 5.79 -4.31 -10.50
C LEU A 167 5.66 -2.86 -10.96
N VAL A 168 5.58 -1.93 -10.00
CA VAL A 168 5.30 -0.51 -10.24
C VAL A 168 6.50 0.35 -9.82
N TYR A 169 7.05 1.10 -10.78
CA TYR A 169 8.02 2.15 -10.50
C TYR A 169 7.36 3.41 -9.96
N MET A 170 7.97 4.00 -8.93
CA MET A 170 7.52 5.23 -8.28
C MET A 170 8.69 6.21 -8.13
N ASP A 171 8.69 7.26 -8.94
CA ASP A 171 9.68 8.33 -8.84
C ASP A 171 9.47 9.17 -7.56
N THR A 172 10.48 9.17 -6.68
CA THR A 172 10.42 9.85 -5.39
C THR A 172 10.60 11.37 -5.53
N ALA A 173 11.24 11.83 -6.61
CA ALA A 173 11.43 13.24 -6.91
C ALA A 173 10.17 13.89 -7.52
N GLY A 174 9.39 13.13 -8.29
CA GLY A 174 8.30 13.62 -9.12
C GLY A 174 8.78 14.40 -10.35
N ASP A 175 9.90 14.02 -10.96
CA ASP A 175 10.47 14.69 -12.14
C ASP A 175 9.96 14.06 -13.44
N ASN A 176 8.90 14.64 -14.01
CA ASN A 176 8.31 14.19 -15.28
C ASN A 176 9.34 14.02 -16.40
N ARG A 177 10.22 15.00 -16.57
CA ARG A 177 11.15 15.00 -17.71
C ARG A 177 12.11 13.81 -17.59
N LYS A 178 12.61 13.56 -16.38
CA LYS A 178 13.54 12.47 -16.12
C LYS A 178 12.87 11.10 -16.23
N VAL A 179 11.63 10.98 -15.75
CA VAL A 179 10.82 9.77 -15.94
C VAL A 179 10.61 9.47 -17.42
N LEU A 180 10.29 10.48 -18.23
CA LEU A 180 10.12 10.33 -19.69
C LEU A 180 11.44 10.03 -20.43
N GLU A 181 12.55 10.65 -20.01
CA GLU A 181 13.89 10.33 -20.55
C GLU A 181 14.24 8.86 -20.30
N MET A 182 14.05 8.39 -19.06
CA MET A 182 14.28 7.00 -18.68
C MET A 182 13.36 6.04 -19.45
N ALA A 183 12.09 6.39 -19.62
CA ALA A 183 11.14 5.59 -20.42
C ALA A 183 11.63 5.38 -21.86
N LYS A 184 12.08 6.46 -22.50
CA LYS A 184 12.58 6.43 -23.88
C LYS A 184 13.88 5.66 -24.01
N SER A 185 14.77 5.76 -23.02
CA SER A 185 16.09 5.13 -23.09
C SER A 185 16.05 3.64 -22.76
N SER A 186 15.25 3.23 -21.77
CA SER A 186 15.22 1.85 -21.26
C SER A 186 14.06 1.02 -21.77
N GLN A 187 13.00 1.67 -22.31
CA GLN A 187 11.76 1.02 -22.76
C GLN A 187 11.31 -0.10 -21.80
N PRO A 188 11.11 0.23 -20.52
CA PRO A 188 10.90 -0.78 -19.50
C PRO A 188 9.64 -1.58 -19.78
N SER A 189 9.60 -2.84 -19.30
CA SER A 189 8.43 -3.74 -19.37
C SER A 189 7.58 -3.69 -18.08
N ILE A 190 7.98 -2.86 -17.12
CA ILE A 190 7.30 -2.64 -15.84
C ILE A 190 6.33 -1.46 -15.84
N MET A 191 5.37 -1.53 -14.93
CA MET A 191 4.44 -0.43 -14.72
C MET A 191 5.12 0.79 -14.07
N SER A 192 4.52 1.98 -14.24
CA SER A 192 4.97 3.20 -13.56
C SER A 192 3.79 4.01 -13.03
N MET A 193 3.99 4.64 -11.89
CA MET A 193 3.07 5.66 -11.39
C MET A 193 3.38 7.00 -12.10
N PRO A 194 2.36 7.75 -12.55
CA PRO A 194 2.54 9.10 -13.06
C PRO A 194 3.28 9.97 -12.07
N TRP A 195 4.29 10.70 -12.56
CA TRP A 195 5.21 11.52 -11.76
C TRP A 195 4.52 12.42 -10.73
N TYR A 196 3.36 13.00 -11.08
CA TYR A 196 2.61 13.92 -10.22
C TYR A 196 1.93 13.24 -9.03
N LEU A 197 1.79 11.90 -9.07
CA LEU A 197 1.25 11.07 -8.00
C LEU A 197 2.35 10.32 -7.24
N SER A 198 3.43 9.93 -7.92
CA SER A 198 4.50 9.10 -7.37
C SER A 198 5.05 9.61 -6.06
N LYS A 199 5.42 10.90 -6.00
CA LYS A 199 5.93 11.54 -4.78
C LYS A 199 4.92 11.53 -3.64
N GLY A 200 3.65 11.81 -3.95
CA GLY A 200 2.57 11.83 -2.96
C GLY A 200 2.35 10.45 -2.35
N TYR A 201 2.21 9.42 -3.20
CA TYR A 201 2.02 8.05 -2.73
C TYR A 201 3.25 7.48 -2.03
N ALA A 202 4.47 7.77 -2.49
CA ALA A 202 5.68 7.37 -1.79
C ALA A 202 5.71 7.90 -0.35
N LYS A 203 5.25 9.14 -0.15
CA LYS A 203 5.09 9.74 1.18
C LYS A 203 3.96 9.09 1.98
N THR A 204 2.79 8.87 1.36
CA THR A 204 1.62 8.29 2.04
C THR A 204 1.89 6.86 2.51
N PHE A 205 2.54 6.03 1.70
CA PHE A 205 2.84 4.64 2.05
C PHE A 205 3.92 4.51 3.14
N LYS A 206 4.81 5.50 3.26
CA LYS A 206 5.89 5.55 4.25
C LYS A 206 6.70 4.24 4.30
N HIS A 207 7.04 3.71 3.13
CA HIS A 207 8.00 2.61 3.01
C HIS A 207 9.46 3.10 3.06
N LEU A 208 9.65 4.41 2.84
CA LEU A 208 10.92 5.09 2.89
C LEU A 208 10.97 6.01 4.12
N ASN A 209 12.14 6.11 4.73
CA ASN A 209 12.48 7.12 5.72
C ASN A 209 13.57 8.06 5.17
N ASP A 210 13.91 9.11 5.93
CA ASP A 210 14.88 10.12 5.49
C ASP A 210 16.30 9.57 5.25
N THR A 211 16.60 8.36 5.75
CA THR A 211 17.88 7.67 5.62
C THR A 211 17.84 6.49 4.64
N SER A 212 16.69 6.22 4.02
CA SER A 212 16.55 5.10 3.09
C SER A 212 17.43 5.30 1.86
N GLU A 213 18.29 4.33 1.58
CA GLU A 213 19.07 4.30 0.36
C GLU A 213 18.17 3.99 -0.84
N LEU A 214 18.37 4.71 -1.95
CA LEU A 214 17.63 4.51 -3.21
C LEU A 214 18.57 3.95 -4.27
N PRO A 215 18.09 3.08 -5.18
CA PRO A 215 16.71 2.61 -5.33
C PRO A 215 16.29 1.67 -4.19
N ALA A 216 14.98 1.58 -3.94
CA ALA A 216 14.42 0.69 -2.92
C ALA A 216 13.30 -0.16 -3.50
N LEU A 217 13.33 -1.47 -3.23
CA LEU A 217 12.36 -2.45 -3.69
C LEU A 217 11.54 -2.94 -2.50
N ILE A 218 10.22 -2.79 -2.59
CA ILE A 218 9.29 -3.17 -1.51
C ILE A 218 8.29 -4.18 -2.06
N GLU A 219 8.26 -5.37 -1.48
CA GLU A 219 7.24 -6.38 -1.77
C GLU A 219 6.13 -6.32 -0.72
N LEU A 220 4.88 -6.34 -1.18
CA LEU A 220 3.70 -6.20 -0.35
C LEU A 220 2.80 -7.43 -0.44
N SER A 221 2.20 -7.79 0.70
CA SER A 221 1.13 -8.79 0.75
C SER A 221 -0.17 -8.21 0.17
N ARG A 222 -1.20 -9.05 0.00
CA ARG A 222 -2.55 -8.57 -0.38
C ARG A 222 -3.12 -7.53 0.59
N SER A 223 -2.71 -7.60 1.86
CA SER A 223 -3.12 -6.65 2.90
C SER A 223 -2.32 -5.33 2.85
N GLY A 224 -1.30 -5.22 1.99
CA GLY A 224 -0.40 -4.07 2.02
C GLY A 224 0.64 -4.13 3.13
N ALA A 225 0.71 -5.22 3.91
CA ALA A 225 1.83 -5.46 4.79
C ALA A 225 3.12 -5.55 3.96
N VAL A 226 4.21 -5.00 4.51
CA VAL A 226 5.54 -5.12 3.88
C VAL A 226 6.06 -6.52 4.16
N LEU A 227 6.24 -7.32 3.11
CA LEU A 227 6.82 -8.66 3.17
C LEU A 227 8.34 -8.62 3.08
N ARG A 228 8.86 -7.75 2.20
CA ARG A 228 10.29 -7.56 1.97
C ARG A 228 10.59 -6.10 1.67
N ALA A 229 11.74 -5.61 2.11
CA ALA A 229 12.25 -4.29 1.80
C ALA A 229 13.76 -4.36 1.58
N ASP A 230 14.19 -4.01 0.36
CA ASP A 230 15.59 -3.97 -0.05
C ASP A 230 15.96 -2.54 -0.42
N TYR A 231 16.97 -1.98 0.25
CA TYR A 231 17.42 -0.59 0.05
C TYR A 231 18.82 -0.57 -0.58
N GLY A 232 19.01 0.27 -1.59
CA GLY A 232 20.25 0.39 -2.35
C GLY A 232 20.35 -0.62 -3.49
N LEU A 233 21.09 -0.25 -4.55
CA LEU A 233 21.16 -1.02 -5.80
C LEU A 233 21.63 -2.47 -5.58
N VAL A 234 22.65 -2.67 -4.74
CA VAL A 234 23.23 -4.00 -4.48
C VAL A 234 22.19 -4.95 -3.85
N ALA A 235 21.35 -4.45 -2.95
CA ALA A 235 20.29 -5.25 -2.35
C ALA A 235 19.21 -5.57 -3.38
N VAL A 236 18.81 -4.58 -4.19
CA VAL A 236 17.84 -4.75 -5.29
C VAL A 236 18.31 -5.76 -6.33
N GLU A 237 19.60 -5.77 -6.69
CA GLU A 237 20.19 -6.75 -7.63
C GLU A 237 20.10 -8.17 -7.09
N LYS A 238 20.44 -8.38 -5.81
CA LYS A 238 20.33 -9.69 -5.14
C LYS A 238 18.89 -10.16 -5.09
N ALA A 239 17.98 -9.25 -4.79
CA ALA A 239 16.55 -9.46 -4.72
C ALA A 239 15.98 -10.06 -6.02
N PHE A 240 16.34 -9.52 -7.19
CA PHE A 240 15.87 -10.04 -8.47
C PHE A 240 16.60 -11.32 -8.91
N SER A 241 17.84 -11.52 -8.45
CA SER A 241 18.63 -12.71 -8.76
C SER A 241 18.18 -13.95 -7.97
N ALA A 242 17.75 -13.76 -6.71
CA ALA A 242 17.27 -14.84 -5.85
C ALA A 242 15.93 -15.42 -6.30
N ASP A 243 15.06 -14.57 -6.87
CA ASP A 243 13.73 -14.97 -7.36
C ASP A 243 13.77 -15.65 -8.75
N SER A 244 14.95 -15.78 -9.36
CA SER A 244 15.16 -16.40 -10.68
C SER A 244 15.60 -17.87 -10.61
N GLN A 245 15.60 -18.48 -9.42
CA GLN A 245 15.92 -19.90 -9.17
C GLN A 245 14.68 -20.65 -8.70
#